data_AF-S8CCK4-F1
#
_entry.id   AF-S8CCK4-F1
#
_cell.length_a   1.000
_cell.length_b   1.000
_cell.length_c   1.000
_cell.angle_alpha   90.00
_cell.angle_beta   90.00
_cell.angle_gamma   90.00
#
_symmetry.space_group_name_H-M   'P 1'
#
loop_
_entity.id
_entity.type
_entity.pdbx_description
1 polymer ?
#
loop_
_entity_poly.entity_id
_entity_poly.type
_entity_poly.pdbx_seq_one_letter_code
_entity_poly.pdbx_strand_id
1 'polypeptide(L)' 'MLPQRLKAVGPKKVAGLIDIVNLPQVLRNFMGQSQSSQLNCFRRVWCYIKENNLQ' A
#
# COMPACT_ATOMS: atom_id res chain seq x y z
N MET A 1 26.06 10.26 -13.54
CA MET A 1 25.46 9.61 -12.34
C MET A 1 24.40 8.65 -12.85
N LEU A 2 24.64 7.33 -12.83
CA LEU A 2 23.63 6.35 -13.27
C LEU A 2 22.51 6.28 -12.22
N PRO A 3 21.22 6.29 -12.63
CA PRO A 3 20.13 6.08 -11.68
C PRO A 3 20.27 4.69 -11.07
N GLN A 4 20.20 4.64 -9.75
CA GLN A 4 20.36 3.42 -8.97
C GLN A 4 19.39 2.36 -9.51
N ARG A 5 19.95 1.18 -9.86
CA ARG A 5 19.24 0.08 -10.50
C ARG A 5 17.89 -0.16 -9.82
N LEU A 6 16.82 -0.13 -10.61
CA LEU A 6 15.52 -0.67 -10.22
C LEU A 6 15.74 -2.14 -9.85
N LYS A 7 15.91 -2.43 -8.56
CA LYS A 7 15.99 -3.81 -8.08
C LYS A 7 14.64 -4.44 -8.40
N ALA A 8 14.64 -5.42 -9.30
CA ALA A 8 13.45 -6.22 -9.59
C ALA A 8 12.89 -6.72 -8.25
N VAL A 9 11.64 -6.39 -7.98
CA VAL A 9 10.94 -6.81 -6.76
C VAL A 9 10.79 -8.32 -6.86
N GLY A 10 11.59 -9.07 -6.11
CA GLY A 10 11.56 -10.52 -6.14
C GLY A 10 10.18 -11.08 -5.75
N PRO A 11 9.82 -12.29 -6.18
CA PRO A 11 8.48 -12.86 -6.05
C PRO A 11 7.95 -12.91 -4.60
N LYS A 12 8.84 -13.08 -3.61
CA LYS A 12 8.47 -13.05 -2.18
C LYS A 12 7.97 -11.68 -1.73
N LYS A 13 8.49 -10.60 -2.32
CA LYS A 13 8.20 -9.23 -1.94
C LYS A 13 6.91 -8.73 -2.61
N VAL A 14 6.60 -9.17 -3.83
CA VAL A 14 5.27 -8.98 -4.43
C VAL A 14 4.20 -9.81 -3.74
N ALA A 15 4.51 -11.03 -3.27
CA ALA A 15 3.58 -11.82 -2.47
C ALA A 15 3.17 -11.07 -1.19
N GLY A 16 4.12 -10.49 -0.44
CA GLY A 16 3.81 -9.69 0.75
C GLY A 16 2.98 -8.42 0.48
N LEU A 17 3.01 -7.88 -0.75
CA LEU A 17 2.17 -6.76 -1.14
C LEU A 17 0.71 -7.17 -1.37
N ILE A 18 0.49 -8.38 -1.89
CA ILE A 18 -0.83 -8.94 -2.22
C ILE A 18 -1.42 -9.70 -1.02
N ASP A 19 -0.59 -10.07 -0.05
CA ASP A 19 -1.01 -10.77 1.15
C ASP A 19 -2.01 -9.96 1.97
N ILE A 20 -3.08 -10.62 2.43
CA ILE A 20 -4.13 -10.00 3.23
C ILE A 20 -3.65 -9.94 4.67
N VAL A 21 -3.36 -8.73 5.14
CA VAL A 21 -2.84 -8.51 6.49
C VAL A 21 -3.87 -7.82 7.38
N ASN A 22 -3.83 -8.12 8.68
CA ASN A 22 -4.62 -7.38 9.68
C ASN A 22 -4.12 -5.94 9.75
N LEU A 23 -5.06 -5.01 9.61
CA LEU A 23 -4.72 -3.58 9.58
C LEU A 23 -4.52 -3.03 11.00
N PRO A 24 -3.63 -2.06 11.19
CA PRO A 24 -3.62 -1.20 12.37
C PRO A 24 -4.98 -0.51 12.56
N GLN A 25 -5.37 -0.21 13.80
CA GLN A 25 -6.70 0.35 14.13
C GLN A 25 -7.02 1.64 13.36
N VAL A 26 -6.03 2.51 13.17
CA VAL A 26 -6.15 3.74 12.37
C VAL A 26 -6.52 3.43 10.92
N LEU A 27 -5.86 2.44 10.31
CA LEU A 27 -6.14 2.03 8.93
C LEU A 27 -7.46 1.28 8.80
N ARG A 28 -7.91 0.56 9.84
CA ARG A 28 -9.25 -0.04 9.86
C ARG A 28 -10.34 1.01 9.82
N ASN A 29 -10.19 2.07 10.63
CA ASN A 29 -11.15 3.16 10.65
C ASN A 29 -11.18 3.90 9.30
N PHE A 30 -10.01 4.09 8.68
CA PHE A 30 -9.89 4.72 7.37
C PHE A 30 -10.45 3.87 6.22
N MET A 31 -10.19 2.56 6.21
CA MET A 31 -10.63 1.67 5.14
C MET A 31 -12.01 1.04 5.37
N GLY A 32 -12.55 1.11 6.59
CA GLY A 32 -13.81 0.46 6.95
C GLY A 32 -13.75 -1.08 6.93
N GLN A 33 -12.55 -1.66 6.98
CA GLN A 33 -12.30 -3.10 6.89
C GLN A 33 -11.23 -3.51 7.90
N SER A 34 -11.33 -4.71 8.47
CA SER A 34 -10.36 -5.23 9.45
C SER A 34 -9.07 -5.76 8.80
N GLN A 35 -9.17 -6.21 7.55
CA GLN A 35 -8.10 -6.83 6.80
C GLN A 35 -8.07 -6.27 5.38
N SER A 36 -6.86 -6.06 4.86
CA SER A 36 -6.67 -5.69 3.45
C SER A 36 -5.25 -5.99 3.03
N SER A 37 -5.05 -6.13 1.73
CA SER A 37 -3.71 -6.23 1.16
C SER A 37 -2.97 -4.90 1.29
N GLN A 38 -1.65 -4.97 1.49
CA GLN A 38 -0.82 -3.77 1.55
C GLN A 38 -0.97 -2.90 0.28
N LEU A 39 -1.11 -3.53 -0.89
CA LEU A 39 -1.33 -2.85 -2.16
C LEU A 39 -2.67 -2.12 -2.21
N ASN A 40 -3.74 -2.77 -1.75
CA ASN A 40 -5.07 -2.14 -1.69
C ASN A 40 -5.08 -0.96 -0.71
N CYS A 41 -4.45 -1.13 0.46
CA CYS A 41 -4.28 -0.06 1.44
C CYS A 41 -3.55 1.14 0.85
N PHE A 42 -2.43 0.89 0.17
CA PHE A 42 -1.65 1.93 -0.49
C PHE A 42 -2.47 2.66 -1.55
N ARG A 43 -3.20 1.93 -2.39
CA ARG A 43 -4.03 2.51 -3.45
C ARG A 43 -5.13 3.42 -2.88
N ARG A 44 -5.83 2.98 -1.82
CA ARG A 44 -6.86 3.77 -1.12
C ARG A 44 -6.29 5.08 -0.57
N VAL A 45 -5.16 5.00 0.14
CA VAL A 45 -4.49 6.18 0.70
C VAL A 45 -4.01 7.12 -0.40
N TRP A 46 -3.42 6.59 -1.47
CA TRP A 46 -2.97 7.39 -2.60
C TRP A 46 -4.11 8.13 -3.29
N CYS A 47 -5.23 7.45 -3.58
CA CYS A 47 -6.42 8.08 -4.14
C CYS A 47 -6.92 9.18 -3.19
N TYR A 48 -7.00 8.92 -1.90
CA TYR A 48 -7.44 9.91 -0.92
C TYR A 48 -6.56 11.16 -0.88
N ILE A 49 -5.23 11.01 -0.93
CA ILE A 49 -4.29 12.13 -1.00
C ILE A 49 -4.54 12.96 -2.27
N LYS A 50 -4.75 12.29 -3.41
CA LYS A 50 -5.02 12.94 -4.70
C LYS A 50 -6.38 13.65 -4.73
N GLU A 51 -7.43 13.02 -4.23
CA GLU A 51 -8.79 13.57 -4.19
C GLU A 51 -8.91 14.76 -3.25
N ASN A 52 -8.18 14.76 -2.13
CA ASN A 52 -8.21 15.83 -1.13
C ASN A 52 -7.11 16.88 -1.33
N ASN A 53 -6.33 16.80 -2.41
CA ASN A 53 -5.21 17.71 -2.70
C ASN A 53 -4.20 17.83 -1.53
N LEU A 54 -3.88 16.70 -0.89
CA LEU A 54 -2.94 16.62 0.25
C LEU A 54 -1.48 16.40 -0.20
N GLN A 55 -1.14 16.75 -1.45
CA GLN A 55 0.18 16.52 -2.05
C GLN A 55 1.24 17.52 -1.61
#